data_AF-A0A7K9C172-F1
#
_entry.id   AF-A0A7K9C172-F1
#
_cell.length_a   1.000
_cell.length_b   1.000
_cell.length_c   1.000
_cell.angle_alpha   90.00
_cell.angle_beta   90.00
_cell.angle_gamma   90.00
#
_symmetry.space_group_name_H-M   'P 1'
#
loop_
_entity.id
_entity.type
_entity.pdbx_description
1 polymer ?
#
loop_
_entity_poly.entity_id
_entity_poly.type
_entity_poly.pdbx_seq_one_letter_code
_entity_poly.pdbx_strand_id
1 'polypeptide(L)'
;ACVCDKNKRVTNCREANGVCWCDSIGTGVSVNCGTLTSKCLLMKAEMAHTKSGRREKPKDAFEDTDGLYDPECENNGVFKAKQCNGTTCWCVNTAGVRRTDRHDQDLKCNQLVRTMWIIIEMKHAKRNSPLSAESLDKFFKDIITKRYELNGRYITNVLYEKPYITIDLKQNSSEKTSGDVDIADVAYYFEKDVKGDSLFQNNNLNLSIDNEALLLEKTVVYYVDEVAPEFSMKSLTPGLIAIIVVVVVAIIAAIVVLVLTRRRKGKYVKAEV
;
A
#
# COMPACT_ATOMS: atom_id res chain seq x y z
N ALA A 1 3.13 -32.47 15.98
CA ALA A 1 2.74 -31.62 14.84
C ALA A 1 1.77 -30.56 15.36
N CYS A 2 1.85 -29.34 14.85
CA CYS A 2 1.05 -28.20 15.32
C CYS A 2 0.41 -27.47 14.14
N VAL A 3 -0.57 -26.61 14.41
CA VAL A 3 -1.27 -25.80 13.40
C VAL A 3 -0.79 -24.35 13.49
N CYS A 4 -0.56 -23.72 12.33
CA CYS A 4 -0.16 -22.33 12.24
C CYS A 4 -1.38 -21.42 12.06
N ASP A 5 -2.06 -21.07 13.14
CA ASP A 5 -3.36 -20.36 13.08
C ASP A 5 -3.28 -19.01 12.35
N LYS A 6 -2.12 -18.35 12.41
CA LYS A 6 -1.88 -17.03 11.82
C LYS A 6 -1.31 -17.09 10.40
N ASN A 7 -1.05 -18.26 9.84
CA ASN A 7 -0.54 -18.36 8.47
C ASN A 7 -0.89 -19.71 7.82
N LYS A 8 -1.86 -19.70 6.91
CA LYS A 8 -2.28 -20.86 6.12
C LYS A 8 -1.27 -21.29 5.02
N ARG A 9 -0.24 -20.49 4.75
CA ARG A 9 0.71 -20.69 3.63
C ARG A 9 2.06 -21.25 4.10
N VAL A 10 1.99 -22.29 4.91
CA VAL A 10 3.17 -22.96 5.51
C VAL A 10 3.09 -24.47 5.37
N THR A 11 4.23 -25.13 5.53
CA THR A 11 4.39 -26.58 5.52
C THR A 11 5.30 -27.04 6.67
N ASN A 12 5.44 -28.35 6.89
CA ASN A 12 6.41 -28.93 7.83
C ASN A 12 6.33 -28.38 9.27
N CYS A 13 5.12 -28.17 9.77
CA CYS A 13 4.88 -27.61 11.09
C CYS A 13 5.28 -28.56 12.22
N ARG A 14 6.15 -28.06 13.11
CA ARG A 14 6.71 -28.77 14.25
C ARG A 14 6.67 -27.90 15.50
N GLU A 15 6.44 -28.54 16.63
CA GLU A 15 6.45 -27.85 17.92
C GLU A 15 7.85 -27.89 18.51
N ALA A 16 8.35 -26.74 18.96
CA ALA A 16 9.64 -26.62 19.63
C ALA A 16 9.54 -25.58 20.74
N ASN A 17 9.90 -25.98 21.97
CA ASN A 17 9.84 -25.14 23.17
C ASN A 17 8.46 -24.47 23.41
N GLY A 18 7.37 -25.21 23.15
CA GLY A 18 5.99 -24.70 23.31
C GLY A 18 5.55 -23.70 22.25
N VAL A 19 6.36 -23.49 21.20
CA VAL A 19 6.04 -22.62 20.06
C VAL A 19 5.90 -23.48 18.80
N CYS A 20 4.89 -23.19 17.98
CA CYS A 20 4.75 -23.83 16.68
C CYS A 20 5.63 -23.14 15.63
N TRP A 21 6.49 -23.92 14.99
CA TRP A 21 7.38 -23.47 13.92
C TRP A 21 7.06 -24.20 12.64
N CYS A 22 6.93 -23.48 11.53
CA CYS A 22 6.65 -24.07 10.21
C CYS A 22 7.63 -23.51 9.18
N ASP A 23 7.65 -24.11 8.00
CA ASP A 23 8.43 -23.62 6.87
C ASP A 23 7.51 -22.84 5.93
N SER A 24 7.89 -21.60 5.58
CA SER A 24 7.12 -20.76 4.65
C SER A 24 7.20 -21.31 3.22
N ILE A 25 6.03 -21.46 2.57
CA ILE A 25 5.96 -21.93 1.18
C ILE A 25 6.73 -20.96 0.26
N GLY A 26 7.48 -21.50 -0.70
CA GLY A 26 8.25 -20.73 -1.68
C GLY A 26 9.63 -20.26 -1.21
N THR A 27 9.90 -20.24 0.10
CA THR A 27 11.24 -19.91 0.64
C THR A 27 11.87 -21.02 1.45
N GLY A 28 11.07 -21.84 2.14
CA GLY A 28 11.55 -22.79 3.14
C GLY A 28 12.07 -22.14 4.43
N VAL A 29 11.95 -20.81 4.56
CA VAL A 29 12.36 -20.09 5.77
C VAL A 29 11.45 -20.49 6.93
N SER A 30 12.04 -20.76 8.09
CA SER A 30 11.28 -21.12 9.30
C SER A 30 10.57 -19.89 9.88
N VAL A 31 9.26 -20.01 10.13
CA VAL A 31 8.40 -18.96 10.67
C VAL A 31 7.82 -19.36 12.03
N ASN A 32 7.75 -18.40 12.94
CA ASN A 32 7.12 -18.54 14.25
C ASN A 32 5.62 -18.27 14.12
N CYS A 33 4.80 -19.30 14.34
CA CYS A 33 3.34 -19.20 14.26
C CYS A 33 2.68 -18.52 15.47
N GLY A 34 3.46 -18.21 16.50
CA GLY A 34 3.02 -17.42 17.65
C GLY A 34 2.83 -15.94 17.35
N THR A 35 3.25 -15.45 16.18
CA THR A 35 3.08 -14.05 15.75
C THR A 35 2.67 -13.97 14.27
N LEU A 36 2.38 -12.77 13.75
CA LEU A 36 2.11 -12.58 12.33
C LEU A 36 3.36 -12.88 11.49
N THR A 37 3.18 -13.55 10.36
CA THR A 37 4.28 -13.76 9.41
C THR A 37 4.50 -12.47 8.61
N SER A 38 5.75 -12.14 8.31
CA SER A 38 6.09 -10.95 7.53
C SER A 38 5.41 -10.92 6.15
N LYS A 39 4.99 -9.73 5.70
CA LYS A 39 4.39 -9.48 4.39
C LYS A 39 5.22 -10.05 3.23
N CYS A 40 6.54 -9.91 3.26
CA CYS A 40 7.41 -10.40 2.18
C CYS A 40 7.29 -11.91 1.97
N LEU A 41 7.42 -12.70 3.05
CA LEU A 41 7.28 -14.16 3.00
C LEU A 41 5.88 -14.59 2.55
N LEU A 42 4.84 -13.88 2.98
CA LEU A 42 3.45 -14.17 2.58
C LEU A 42 3.19 -13.88 1.10
N MET A 43 3.72 -12.77 0.58
CA MET A 43 3.68 -12.45 -0.85
C MET A 43 4.45 -13.48 -1.67
N LYS A 44 5.62 -13.90 -1.20
CA LYS A 44 6.43 -14.93 -1.85
C LYS A 44 5.71 -16.28 -1.91
N ALA A 45 5.08 -16.67 -0.82
CA ALA A 45 4.24 -17.86 -0.76
C ALA A 45 3.03 -17.78 -1.70
N GLU A 46 2.41 -16.61 -1.84
CA GLU A 46 1.34 -16.38 -2.82
C GLU A 46 1.81 -16.67 -4.25
N MET A 47 2.98 -16.14 -4.58
CA MET A 47 3.53 -16.19 -5.93
C MET A 47 4.10 -17.57 -6.28
N ALA A 48 4.48 -18.39 -5.30
CA ALA A 48 4.99 -19.75 -5.51
C ALA A 48 4.01 -20.62 -6.30
N HIS A 49 2.70 -20.46 -6.08
CA HIS A 49 1.67 -21.22 -6.78
C HIS A 49 1.36 -20.70 -8.20
N THR A 50 1.82 -19.49 -8.55
CA THR A 50 1.47 -18.82 -9.82
C THR A 50 2.40 -19.15 -10.99
N LYS A 51 3.50 -19.88 -10.76
CA LYS A 51 4.51 -20.19 -11.79
C LYS A 51 4.24 -21.47 -12.59
N SER A 52 3.33 -22.34 -12.14
CA SER A 52 3.00 -23.58 -12.87
C SER A 52 2.15 -23.27 -14.12
N GLY A 53 2.68 -23.53 -15.31
CA GLY A 53 1.93 -23.50 -16.58
C GLY A 53 1.86 -22.15 -17.31
N ARG A 54 2.61 -21.12 -16.90
CA ARG A 54 2.64 -19.82 -17.62
C ARG A 54 3.59 -19.86 -18.82
N ARG A 55 3.11 -19.42 -19.98
CA ARG A 55 3.90 -19.18 -21.21
C ARG A 55 4.89 -18.03 -20.97
N GLU A 56 6.08 -18.10 -21.57
CA GLU A 56 7.02 -16.97 -21.61
C GLU A 56 6.34 -15.72 -22.19
N LYS A 57 6.42 -14.59 -21.47
CA LYS A 57 5.90 -13.31 -21.94
C LYS A 57 6.90 -12.69 -22.93
N PRO A 58 6.44 -11.96 -23.97
CA PRO A 58 7.32 -11.20 -24.86
C PRO A 58 8.18 -10.19 -24.09
N LYS A 59 9.40 -9.89 -24.61
CA LYS A 59 10.37 -8.99 -23.95
C LYS A 59 9.85 -7.56 -23.72
N ASP A 60 8.92 -7.10 -24.55
CA ASP A 60 8.33 -5.76 -24.49
C ASP A 60 6.99 -5.72 -23.73
N ALA A 61 6.60 -6.82 -23.09
CA ALA A 61 5.36 -6.87 -22.32
C ALA A 61 5.51 -6.10 -21.00
N PHE A 62 4.77 -5.00 -20.85
CA PHE A 62 4.66 -4.26 -19.59
C PHE A 62 3.66 -4.94 -18.66
N GLU A 63 4.12 -5.36 -17.49
CA GLU A 63 3.26 -5.89 -16.43
C GLU A 63 3.02 -4.82 -15.37
N ASP A 64 1.76 -4.40 -15.21
CA ASP A 64 1.32 -3.50 -14.15
C ASP A 64 1.13 -4.30 -12.85
N THR A 65 2.23 -4.56 -12.16
CA THR A 65 2.27 -5.27 -10.86
C THR A 65 2.70 -4.35 -9.73
N ASP A 66 2.11 -3.15 -9.66
CA ASP A 66 2.41 -2.21 -8.57
C ASP A 66 1.86 -2.66 -7.19
N GLY A 67 1.12 -3.79 -7.12
CA GLY A 67 0.57 -4.36 -5.88
C GLY A 67 1.13 -5.73 -5.46
N LEU A 68 1.13 -6.73 -6.34
CA LEU A 68 1.57 -8.10 -6.05
C LEU A 68 2.65 -8.55 -7.05
N TYR A 69 3.81 -8.96 -6.53
CA TYR A 69 4.95 -9.47 -7.28
C TYR A 69 5.65 -10.57 -6.47
N ASP A 70 6.55 -11.34 -7.07
CA ASP A 70 7.40 -12.32 -6.35
C ASP A 70 8.60 -11.58 -5.73
N PRO A 71 8.60 -11.29 -4.41
CA PRO A 71 9.61 -10.46 -3.82
C PRO A 71 10.87 -11.25 -3.49
N GLU A 72 11.99 -10.56 -3.38
CA GLU A 72 13.16 -11.02 -2.66
C GLU A 72 13.06 -10.61 -1.19
N CYS A 73 13.17 -11.60 -0.31
CA CYS A 73 13.13 -11.43 1.14
C CYS A 73 14.49 -11.79 1.73
N GLU A 74 14.87 -11.11 2.80
CA GLU A 74 15.90 -11.53 3.73
C GLU A 74 15.41 -12.72 4.56
N ASN A 75 16.32 -13.45 5.22
CA ASN A 75 15.97 -14.62 6.03
C ASN A 75 15.08 -14.30 7.25
N ASN A 76 15.08 -13.05 7.70
CA ASN A 76 14.18 -12.57 8.77
C ASN A 76 12.81 -12.13 8.23
N GLY A 77 12.53 -12.32 6.93
CA GLY A 77 11.27 -11.99 6.28
C GLY A 77 11.12 -10.52 5.87
N VAL A 78 12.14 -9.69 6.06
CA VAL A 78 12.14 -8.30 5.60
C VAL A 78 12.38 -8.25 4.09
N PHE A 79 11.78 -7.28 3.38
CA PHE A 79 12.07 -7.06 1.96
C PHE A 79 13.53 -6.66 1.76
N LYS A 80 14.17 -7.24 0.74
CA LYS A 80 15.39 -6.61 0.21
C LYS A 80 15.05 -5.25 -0.38
N ALA A 81 15.89 -4.24 -0.13
CA ALA A 81 15.64 -2.87 -0.59
C ALA A 81 15.51 -2.79 -2.12
N LYS A 82 16.26 -3.62 -2.84
CA LYS A 82 16.18 -3.80 -4.29
C LYS A 82 15.33 -5.02 -4.64
N GLN A 83 14.38 -4.83 -5.53
CA GLN A 83 13.54 -5.87 -6.11
C GLN A 83 13.76 -5.91 -7.61
N CYS A 84 13.76 -7.09 -8.21
CA CYS A 84 13.98 -7.26 -9.64
C CYS A 84 13.03 -8.31 -10.23
N ASN A 85 12.59 -8.05 -11.46
CA ASN A 85 11.91 -9.02 -12.31
C ASN A 85 12.65 -9.05 -13.66
N GLY A 86 13.42 -10.13 -13.88
CA GLY A 86 14.35 -10.22 -15.01
C GLY A 86 15.45 -9.16 -14.95
N THR A 87 15.52 -8.31 -15.97
CA THR A 87 16.49 -7.20 -16.05
C THR A 87 15.96 -5.91 -15.45
N THR A 88 14.70 -5.85 -15.05
CA THR A 88 14.04 -4.64 -14.56
C THR A 88 14.01 -4.65 -13.03
N CYS A 89 14.57 -3.62 -12.40
CA CYS A 89 14.69 -3.50 -10.95
C CYS A 89 14.09 -2.18 -10.44
N TRP A 90 13.70 -2.17 -9.16
CA TRP A 90 13.19 -1.00 -8.45
C TRP A 90 13.52 -1.09 -6.96
N CYS A 91 13.56 0.05 -6.27
CA CYS A 91 13.67 0.12 -4.83
C CYS A 91 12.28 0.10 -4.15
N VAL A 92 12.20 -0.56 -2.99
CA VAL A 92 10.98 -0.68 -2.18
C VAL A 92 11.19 -0.17 -0.74
N ASN A 93 10.09 0.12 -0.03
CA ASN A 93 10.11 0.41 1.41
C ASN A 93 9.98 -0.87 2.24
N THR A 94 9.97 -0.73 3.58
CA THR A 94 9.72 -1.84 4.51
C THR A 94 8.36 -2.52 4.29
N ALA A 95 7.39 -1.84 3.68
CA ALA A 95 6.11 -2.42 3.29
C ALA A 95 6.12 -3.11 1.91
N GLY A 96 7.27 -3.17 1.23
CA GLY A 96 7.43 -3.80 -0.08
C GLY A 96 6.85 -2.99 -1.24
N VAL A 97 6.48 -1.73 -1.02
CA VAL A 97 5.90 -0.84 -2.02
C VAL A 97 7.02 -0.12 -2.76
N ARG A 98 6.88 -0.03 -4.09
CA ARG A 98 7.85 0.63 -4.98
C ARG A 98 7.93 2.12 -4.67
N ARG A 99 9.15 2.65 -4.59
CA ARG A 99 9.43 4.07 -4.31
C ARG A 99 10.36 4.73 -5.32
N THR A 100 10.66 4.03 -6.41
CA THR A 100 11.51 4.51 -7.51
C THR A 100 10.92 4.10 -8.85
N ASP A 101 11.34 4.77 -9.91
CA ASP A 101 11.12 4.26 -11.26
C ASP A 101 11.79 2.89 -11.45
N ARG A 102 11.28 2.15 -12.43
CA ARG A 102 11.92 0.91 -12.87
C ARG A 102 13.17 1.23 -13.66
N HIS A 103 14.28 0.61 -13.29
CA HIS A 103 15.60 0.75 -13.90
C HIS A 103 16.18 -0.62 -14.26
N ASP A 104 17.39 -0.64 -14.82
CA ASP A 104 18.13 -1.86 -15.08
C ASP A 104 18.77 -2.45 -13.80
N GLN A 105 19.59 -3.47 -13.98
CA GLN A 105 20.28 -4.16 -12.89
C GLN A 105 21.36 -3.32 -12.20
N ASP A 106 21.76 -2.16 -12.72
CA ASP A 106 22.75 -1.31 -12.07
C ASP A 106 22.16 -0.42 -10.97
N LEU A 107 20.83 -0.36 -10.87
CA LEU A 107 20.12 0.35 -9.81
C LEU A 107 20.65 -0.03 -8.42
N LYS A 108 20.99 0.98 -7.61
CA LYS A 108 21.45 0.84 -6.23
C LYS A 108 20.38 1.29 -5.27
N CYS A 109 19.95 0.39 -4.38
CA CYS A 109 19.04 0.67 -3.29
C CYS A 109 19.80 0.53 -1.98
N ASN A 110 20.53 1.59 -1.58
CA ASN A 110 21.48 1.54 -0.47
C ASN A 110 20.82 1.35 0.90
N GLN A 111 19.54 1.69 1.02
CA GLN A 111 18.79 1.59 2.26
C GLN A 111 17.36 1.14 2.02
N LEU A 112 16.87 0.30 2.93
CA LEU A 112 15.47 -0.03 3.05
C LEU A 112 14.79 1.06 3.88
N VAL A 113 14.04 1.93 3.22
CA VAL A 113 13.37 3.05 3.90
C VAL A 113 12.14 2.55 4.66
N ARG A 114 12.00 3.04 5.89
CA ARG A 114 10.89 2.72 6.78
C ARG A 114 9.60 3.40 6.30
N THR A 115 8.54 2.60 6.19
CA THR A 115 7.17 3.09 6.12
C THR A 115 6.69 3.41 7.53
N MET A 116 6.59 4.70 7.86
CA MET A 116 6.26 5.16 9.21
C MET A 116 4.75 5.29 9.45
N TRP A 117 3.96 5.48 8.39
CA TRP A 117 2.53 5.71 8.50
C TRP A 117 1.79 5.01 7.35
N ILE A 118 0.78 4.22 7.71
CA ILE A 118 -0.12 3.55 6.77
C ILE A 118 -1.53 4.06 7.01
N ILE A 119 -2.20 4.46 5.93
CA ILE A 119 -3.57 4.95 5.93
C ILE A 119 -4.43 3.90 5.23
N ILE A 120 -5.35 3.28 5.97
CA ILE A 120 -6.30 2.31 5.40
C ILE A 120 -7.64 3.02 5.24
N GLU A 121 -8.01 3.33 4.00
CA GLU A 121 -9.28 3.96 3.66
C GLU A 121 -10.24 2.91 3.12
N MET A 122 -11.41 2.82 3.72
CA MET A 122 -12.47 1.89 3.34
C MET A 122 -13.76 2.64 3.06
N LYS A 123 -14.46 2.23 2.01
CA LYS A 123 -15.80 2.71 1.70
C LYS A 123 -16.80 1.59 2.01
N HIS A 124 -17.74 1.84 2.91
CA HIS A 124 -18.80 0.87 3.19
C HIS A 124 -20.01 1.06 2.26
N ALA A 125 -20.74 -0.03 2.01
CA ALA A 125 -21.99 -0.02 1.27
C ALA A 125 -23.10 0.70 2.06
N LYS A 126 -24.20 1.04 1.40
CA LYS A 126 -25.39 1.56 2.10
C LYS A 126 -25.85 0.56 3.16
N ARG A 127 -26.18 1.08 4.34
CA ARG A 127 -26.64 0.33 5.50
C ARG A 127 -27.90 0.98 6.08
N ASN A 128 -28.70 0.18 6.76
CA ASN A 128 -29.95 0.64 7.37
C ASN A 128 -29.69 1.30 8.73
N SER A 129 -28.80 0.70 9.54
CA SER A 129 -28.44 1.24 10.84
C SER A 129 -27.35 2.31 10.68
N PRO A 130 -27.51 3.49 11.30
CA PRO A 130 -26.48 4.53 11.25
C PRO A 130 -25.25 4.08 12.04
N LEU A 131 -24.05 4.28 11.46
CA LEU A 131 -22.79 4.05 12.16
C LEU A 131 -22.39 5.33 12.92
N SER A 132 -21.93 5.16 14.15
CA SER A 132 -21.29 6.23 14.91
C SER A 132 -19.77 6.15 14.80
N ALA A 133 -19.09 7.30 14.83
CA ALA A 133 -17.63 7.35 14.85
C ALA A 133 -17.05 6.63 16.07
N GLU A 134 -17.72 6.71 17.23
CA GLU A 134 -17.30 6.04 18.47
C GLU A 134 -17.38 4.51 18.37
N SER A 135 -18.49 3.98 17.82
CA SER A 135 -18.65 2.53 17.60
C SER A 135 -17.56 2.00 16.67
N LEU A 136 -17.25 2.73 15.60
CA LEU A 136 -16.22 2.37 14.63
C LEU A 136 -14.82 2.42 15.24
N ASP A 137 -14.51 3.50 15.97
CA ASP A 137 -13.22 3.66 16.65
C ASP A 137 -12.94 2.51 17.61
N LYS A 138 -13.91 2.21 18.49
CA LYS A 138 -13.80 1.09 19.43
C LYS A 138 -13.66 -0.25 18.71
N PHE A 139 -14.49 -0.48 17.70
CA PHE A 139 -14.51 -1.74 16.95
C PHE A 139 -13.18 -2.02 16.24
N PHE A 140 -12.66 -1.06 15.48
CA PHE A 140 -11.42 -1.25 14.73
C PHE A 140 -10.19 -1.29 15.64
N LYS A 141 -10.15 -0.50 16.73
CA LYS A 141 -9.09 -0.64 17.74
C LYS A 141 -9.10 -2.04 18.37
N ASP A 142 -10.27 -2.56 18.73
CA ASP A 142 -10.40 -3.89 19.33
C ASP A 142 -9.94 -4.99 18.37
N ILE A 143 -10.39 -4.93 17.11
CA ILE A 143 -9.99 -5.89 16.08
C ILE A 143 -8.50 -5.81 15.78
N ILE A 144 -7.95 -4.62 15.59
CA ILE A 144 -6.54 -4.43 15.23
C ILE A 144 -5.62 -4.92 16.36
N THR A 145 -5.97 -4.62 17.60
CA THR A 145 -5.18 -5.07 18.76
C THR A 145 -5.32 -6.56 19.05
N LYS A 146 -6.52 -7.14 18.98
CA LYS A 146 -6.75 -8.54 19.37
C LYS A 146 -6.43 -9.54 18.27
N ARG A 147 -6.85 -9.27 17.03
CA ARG A 147 -6.68 -10.21 15.90
C ARG A 147 -5.29 -10.12 15.28
N TYR A 148 -4.76 -8.90 15.16
CA TYR A 148 -3.49 -8.64 14.48
C TYR A 148 -2.35 -8.26 15.44
N GLU A 149 -2.63 -8.27 16.75
CA GLU A 149 -1.63 -8.10 17.82
C GLU A 149 -0.82 -6.80 17.74
N LEU A 150 -1.35 -5.81 17.03
CA LEU A 150 -0.72 -4.50 16.99
C LEU A 150 -0.94 -3.82 18.33
N ASN A 151 0.13 -3.29 18.93
CA ASN A 151 0.01 -2.47 20.12
C ASN A 151 -0.89 -1.25 19.82
N GLY A 152 -1.91 -1.01 20.64
CA GLY A 152 -2.88 0.07 20.46
C GLY A 152 -2.26 1.46 20.35
N ARG A 153 -1.05 1.68 20.89
CA ARG A 153 -0.29 2.94 20.74
C ARG A 153 -0.01 3.32 19.28
N TYR A 154 0.04 2.34 18.38
CA TYR A 154 0.29 2.54 16.96
C TYR A 154 -0.99 2.79 16.15
N ILE A 155 -2.18 2.68 16.76
CA ILE A 155 -3.46 2.98 16.13
C ILE A 155 -3.83 4.42 16.51
N THR A 156 -3.37 5.36 15.70
CA THR A 156 -3.43 6.79 16.05
C THR A 156 -4.79 7.41 15.81
N ASN A 157 -5.56 6.89 14.84
CA ASN A 157 -6.86 7.43 14.51
C ASN A 157 -7.77 6.41 13.82
N VAL A 158 -9.08 6.52 14.06
CA VAL A 158 -10.13 5.87 13.28
C VAL A 158 -11.19 6.93 13.00
N LEU A 159 -11.15 7.49 11.79
CA LEU A 159 -12.07 8.54 11.36
C LEU A 159 -13.24 7.94 10.59
N TYR A 160 -14.41 8.55 10.79
CA TYR A 160 -15.60 8.22 10.02
C TYR A 160 -16.19 9.47 9.36
N GLU A 161 -16.10 9.51 8.04
CA GLU A 161 -16.68 10.53 7.18
C GLU A 161 -17.58 9.83 6.17
N LYS A 162 -18.84 9.60 6.55
CA LYS A 162 -19.79 8.76 5.78
C LYS A 162 -19.69 9.00 4.26
N PRO A 163 -19.46 7.96 3.44
CA PRO A 163 -19.39 6.51 3.77
C PRO A 163 -17.97 5.96 3.99
N TYR A 164 -16.98 6.81 4.25
CA TYR A 164 -15.57 6.44 4.38
C TYR A 164 -15.16 6.23 5.83
N ILE A 165 -14.36 5.20 6.05
CA ILE A 165 -13.70 4.87 7.31
C ILE A 165 -12.20 4.89 7.05
N THR A 166 -11.46 5.66 7.84
CA THR A 166 -10.02 5.84 7.66
C THR A 166 -9.29 5.45 8.93
N ILE A 167 -8.32 4.53 8.83
CA ILE A 167 -7.53 4.05 9.96
C ILE A 167 -6.08 4.45 9.76
N ASP A 168 -5.52 5.16 10.74
CA ASP A 168 -4.13 5.62 10.73
C ASP A 168 -3.25 4.76 11.64
N LEU A 169 -2.35 3.99 11.02
CA LEU A 169 -1.34 3.20 11.73
C LEU A 169 0.00 3.91 11.65
N LYS A 170 0.61 4.29 12.77
CA LYS A 170 1.91 4.97 12.83
C LYS A 170 2.89 4.20 13.70
N GLN A 171 4.08 3.92 13.18
CA GLN A 171 5.14 3.19 13.89
C GLN A 171 6.50 3.59 13.32
N ASN A 172 7.19 4.48 14.01
CA ASN A 172 8.53 4.92 13.62
C ASN A 172 9.58 3.84 13.88
N SER A 173 10.71 3.92 13.18
CA SER A 173 11.85 3.01 13.39
C SER A 173 12.36 3.02 14.84
N SER A 174 12.35 4.18 15.51
CA SER A 174 12.77 4.36 16.90
C SER A 174 11.80 3.82 17.96
N GLU A 175 10.53 3.63 17.61
CA GLU A 175 9.47 3.25 18.56
C GLU A 175 9.22 1.74 18.59
N LYS A 176 9.55 1.04 17.48
CA LYS A 176 9.35 -0.40 17.33
C LYS A 176 10.29 -1.18 18.24
N THR A 177 9.72 -1.85 19.24
CA THR A 177 10.46 -2.72 20.15
C THR A 177 10.61 -4.14 19.60
N SER A 178 11.62 -4.88 20.07
CA SER A 178 11.80 -6.29 19.72
C SER A 178 10.58 -7.10 20.16
N GLY A 179 9.89 -7.73 19.20
CA GLY A 179 8.65 -8.49 19.43
C GLY A 179 7.37 -7.75 19.00
N ASP A 180 7.45 -6.45 18.71
CA ASP A 180 6.30 -5.73 18.14
C ASP A 180 6.03 -6.19 16.70
N VAL A 181 4.75 -6.39 16.39
CA VAL A 181 4.28 -6.60 15.03
C VAL A 181 4.46 -5.32 14.21
N ASP A 182 4.84 -5.47 12.94
CA ASP A 182 5.00 -4.33 12.03
C ASP A 182 3.64 -3.86 11.49
N ILE A 183 3.42 -2.54 11.42
CA ILE A 183 2.20 -1.98 10.82
C ILE A 183 2.00 -2.42 9.36
N ALA A 184 3.09 -2.71 8.61
CA ALA A 184 3.00 -3.21 7.25
C ALA A 184 2.44 -4.64 7.17
N ASP A 185 2.76 -5.48 8.15
CA ASP A 185 2.23 -6.84 8.26
C ASP A 185 0.74 -6.76 8.61
N VAL A 186 0.38 -5.96 9.61
CA VAL A 186 -1.01 -5.74 10.04
C VAL A 186 -1.87 -5.24 8.89
N ALA A 187 -1.41 -4.21 8.16
CA ALA A 187 -2.14 -3.66 7.03
C ALA A 187 -2.35 -4.71 5.92
N TYR A 188 -1.35 -5.56 5.67
CA TYR A 188 -1.46 -6.62 4.66
C TYR A 188 -2.43 -7.72 5.08
N TYR A 189 -2.35 -8.19 6.33
CA TYR A 189 -3.31 -9.16 6.88
C TYR A 189 -4.73 -8.62 6.85
N PHE A 190 -4.93 -7.37 7.29
CA PHE A 190 -6.22 -6.71 7.27
C PHE A 190 -6.76 -6.58 5.84
N GLU A 191 -5.93 -6.11 4.90
CA GLU A 191 -6.29 -5.99 3.48
C GLU A 191 -6.72 -7.35 2.90
N LYS A 192 -6.00 -8.43 3.24
CA LYS A 192 -6.33 -9.80 2.82
C LYS A 192 -7.65 -10.29 3.41
N ASP A 193 -7.89 -10.04 4.70
CA ASP A 193 -9.15 -10.38 5.37
C ASP A 193 -10.34 -9.67 4.72
N VAL A 194 -10.28 -8.35 4.52
CA VAL A 194 -11.40 -7.58 3.96
C VAL A 194 -11.65 -7.88 2.47
N LYS A 195 -10.66 -8.42 1.76
CA LYS A 195 -10.79 -8.91 0.38
C LYS A 195 -11.22 -10.38 0.29
N GLY A 196 -11.47 -11.05 1.42
CA GLY A 196 -11.93 -12.43 1.46
C GLY A 196 -10.83 -13.50 1.23
N ASP A 197 -9.55 -13.12 1.27
CA ASP A 197 -8.40 -14.02 1.18
C ASP A 197 -7.64 -14.07 2.51
N SER A 198 -8.36 -14.27 3.62
CA SER A 198 -7.80 -14.37 4.98
C SER A 198 -6.58 -15.28 5.02
N LEU A 199 -5.51 -14.81 5.65
CA LEU A 199 -4.28 -15.58 5.85
C LEU A 199 -4.33 -16.48 7.09
N PHE A 200 -5.33 -16.28 7.96
CA PHE A 200 -5.53 -17.10 9.15
C PHE A 200 -6.14 -18.46 8.76
N GLN A 201 -5.73 -19.51 9.47
CA GLN A 201 -6.25 -20.85 9.25
C GLN A 201 -7.68 -20.94 9.77
N ASN A 202 -8.65 -21.23 8.89
CA ASN A 202 -10.07 -21.45 9.24
C ASN A 202 -10.72 -20.34 10.10
N ASN A 203 -10.18 -19.12 10.07
CA ASN A 203 -10.64 -18.01 10.89
C ASN A 203 -10.86 -16.78 10.00
N ASN A 204 -12.10 -16.62 9.54
CA ASN A 204 -12.50 -15.48 8.71
C ASN A 204 -12.85 -14.28 9.58
N LEU A 205 -12.50 -13.09 9.11
CA LEU A 205 -12.85 -11.85 9.77
C LEU A 205 -14.38 -11.63 9.72
N ASN A 206 -15.00 -11.44 10.87
CA ASN A 206 -16.40 -11.05 10.98
C ASN A 206 -16.49 -9.54 11.20
N LEU A 207 -16.86 -8.80 10.15
CA LEU A 207 -17.12 -7.38 10.23
C LEU A 207 -18.60 -7.12 10.51
N SER A 208 -18.99 -7.11 11.78
CA SER A 208 -20.36 -6.81 12.20
C SER A 208 -20.37 -5.78 13.32
N ILE A 209 -21.17 -4.72 13.13
CA ILE A 209 -21.32 -3.61 14.08
C ILE A 209 -22.83 -3.42 14.28
N ASP A 210 -23.26 -3.36 15.54
CA ASP A 210 -24.66 -3.24 15.94
C ASP A 210 -25.56 -4.31 15.31
N ASN A 211 -25.06 -5.56 15.28
CA ASN A 211 -25.72 -6.75 14.68
C ASN A 211 -26.01 -6.65 13.17
N GLU A 212 -25.39 -5.70 12.45
CA GLU A 212 -25.47 -5.60 11.00
C GLU A 212 -24.07 -5.67 10.39
N ALA A 213 -23.92 -6.48 9.34
CA ALA A 213 -22.66 -6.70 8.64
C ALA A 213 -22.17 -5.41 7.97
N LEU A 214 -20.89 -5.09 8.15
CA LEU A 214 -20.22 -3.98 7.50
C LEU A 214 -19.65 -4.44 6.15
N LEU A 215 -20.46 -4.28 5.11
CA LEU A 215 -20.05 -4.58 3.74
C LEU A 215 -19.15 -3.46 3.22
N LEU A 216 -17.95 -3.81 2.78
CA LEU A 216 -16.97 -2.89 2.22
C LEU A 216 -16.99 -2.98 0.69
N GLU A 217 -17.24 -1.85 0.01
CA GLU A 217 -17.24 -1.76 -1.46
C GLU A 217 -15.85 -1.54 -2.02
N LYS A 218 -15.00 -0.82 -1.27
CA LYS A 218 -13.65 -0.44 -1.69
C LYS A 218 -12.75 -0.34 -0.49
N THR A 219 -11.54 -0.86 -0.61
CA THR A 219 -10.46 -0.68 0.36
C THR A 219 -9.22 -0.24 -0.38
N VAL A 220 -8.59 0.84 0.07
CA VAL A 220 -7.34 1.38 -0.45
C VAL A 220 -6.37 1.56 0.71
N VAL A 221 -5.11 1.20 0.49
CA VAL A 221 -4.04 1.36 1.48
C VAL A 221 -3.01 2.32 0.92
N TYR A 222 -2.74 3.39 1.65
CA TYR A 222 -1.70 4.36 1.34
C TYR A 222 -0.52 4.19 2.31
N TYR A 223 0.68 4.45 1.80
CA TYR A 223 1.93 4.23 2.53
C TYR A 223 2.73 5.54 2.53
N VAL A 224 3.21 5.94 3.71
CA VAL A 224 4.02 7.14 3.91
C VAL A 224 5.34 6.73 4.55
N ASP A 225 6.42 7.09 3.86
CA ASP A 225 7.79 6.70 4.21
C ASP A 225 8.53 7.81 4.97
N GLU A 226 9.56 7.45 5.74
CA GLU A 226 10.47 8.40 6.42
C GLU A 226 11.26 9.28 5.44
N VAL A 227 11.47 8.77 4.21
CA VAL A 227 12.14 9.48 3.13
C VAL A 227 11.21 9.49 1.92
N ALA A 228 11.06 10.66 1.28
CA ALA A 228 10.23 10.83 0.11
C ALA A 228 10.64 9.87 -1.04
N PRO A 229 9.69 9.37 -1.85
CA PRO A 229 10.00 8.51 -2.98
C PRO A 229 10.67 9.28 -4.12
N GLU A 230 11.45 8.58 -4.93
CA GLU A 230 12.24 9.11 -6.04
C GLU A 230 11.65 8.66 -7.38
N PHE A 231 10.57 9.32 -7.80
CA PHE A 231 9.98 9.11 -9.14
C PHE A 231 10.37 10.24 -10.08
N SER A 232 10.78 9.90 -11.30
CA SER A 232 10.96 10.89 -12.36
C SER A 232 9.60 11.37 -12.85
N MET A 233 9.45 12.68 -13.11
CA MET A 233 8.23 13.29 -13.66
C MET A 233 7.94 12.89 -15.13
N LYS A 234 8.35 11.69 -15.58
CA LYS A 234 8.17 11.19 -16.96
C LYS A 234 6.70 11.04 -17.38
N SER A 235 5.75 11.22 -16.47
CA SER A 235 4.32 11.23 -16.76
C SER A 235 3.86 12.42 -17.62
N LEU A 236 4.65 13.50 -17.77
CA LEU A 236 4.37 14.54 -18.75
C LEU A 236 4.93 14.09 -20.10
N THR A 237 4.09 13.45 -20.92
CA THR A 237 4.49 13.15 -22.31
C THR A 237 4.84 14.45 -23.05
N PRO A 238 5.81 14.44 -23.98
CA PRO A 238 6.18 15.64 -24.74
C PRO A 238 4.98 16.33 -25.41
N GLY A 239 3.97 15.54 -25.81
CA GLY A 239 2.71 16.05 -26.35
C GLY A 239 1.91 16.88 -25.36
N LEU A 240 1.83 16.48 -24.09
CA LEU A 240 1.14 17.25 -23.06
C LEU A 240 1.86 18.56 -22.75
N ILE A 241 3.19 18.55 -22.72
CA ILE A 241 4.00 19.77 -22.55
C ILE A 241 3.80 20.72 -23.74
N ALA A 242 3.81 20.21 -24.98
CA ALA A 242 3.56 21.03 -26.17
C ALA A 242 2.18 21.70 -26.13
N ILE A 243 1.14 20.97 -25.71
CA ILE A 243 -0.21 21.52 -25.56
C ILE A 243 -0.23 22.63 -24.50
N ILE A 244 0.37 22.39 -23.33
CA ILE A 244 0.44 23.38 -22.25
C ILE A 244 1.14 24.65 -22.73
N VAL A 245 2.27 24.52 -23.43
CA VAL A 245 3.03 25.65 -23.97
C VAL A 245 2.19 26.45 -24.97
N VAL A 246 1.51 25.79 -25.92
CA VAL A 246 0.65 26.46 -26.92
C VAL A 246 -0.49 27.21 -26.24
N VAL A 247 -1.14 26.62 -25.24
CA VAL A 247 -2.24 27.27 -24.50
C VAL A 247 -1.74 28.50 -23.76
N VAL A 248 -0.60 28.42 -23.07
CA VAL A 248 -0.01 29.56 -22.35
C VAL A 248 0.36 30.69 -23.31
N VAL A 249 0.97 30.38 -24.46
CA VAL A 249 1.33 31.38 -25.47
C VAL A 249 0.08 32.06 -26.06
N ALA A 250 -0.99 31.29 -26.34
CA ALA A 250 -2.25 31.84 -26.84
C ALA A 250 -2.92 32.79 -25.83
N ILE A 251 -2.90 32.43 -24.54
CA ILE A 251 -3.42 33.28 -23.46
C ILE A 251 -2.62 34.59 -23.36
N ILE A 252 -1.28 34.51 -23.39
CA ILE A 252 -0.42 35.70 -23.36
C ILE A 252 -0.69 36.59 -24.58
N ALA A 253 -0.79 36.03 -25.77
CA ALA A 253 -1.10 36.77 -26.99
C ALA A 253 -2.46 37.47 -26.90
N ALA A 254 -3.50 36.76 -26.41
CA ALA A 254 -4.82 37.33 -26.20
C ALA A 254 -4.78 38.50 -25.20
N ILE A 255 -4.07 38.36 -24.08
CA ILE A 255 -3.89 39.43 -23.08
C ILE A 255 -3.18 40.64 -23.72
N VAL A 256 -2.11 40.42 -24.49
CA VAL A 256 -1.38 41.49 -25.18
C VAL A 256 -2.28 42.24 -26.16
N VAL A 257 -3.06 41.52 -26.97
CA VAL A 257 -4.04 42.13 -27.91
C VAL A 257 -5.10 42.93 -27.15
N LEU A 258 -5.60 42.41 -26.04
CA LEU A 258 -6.61 43.08 -25.21
C LEU A 258 -6.05 44.37 -24.57
N VAL A 259 -4.80 44.35 -24.11
CA VAL A 259 -4.10 45.53 -23.59
C VAL A 259 -3.85 46.56 -24.70
N LEU A 260 -3.39 46.13 -25.88
CA LEU A 260 -3.12 47.03 -27.01
C LEU A 260 -4.41 47.67 -27.57
N THR A 261 -5.49 46.89 -27.69
CA THR A 261 -6.79 47.40 -28.14
C THR A 261 -7.40 48.37 -27.12
N ARG A 262 -7.28 48.10 -25.81
CA ARG A 262 -7.66 49.06 -24.76
C ARG A 262 -6.83 50.34 -24.82
N ARG A 263 -5.51 50.24 -25.01
CA ARG A 263 -4.63 51.42 -25.18
C ARG A 263 -4.95 52.24 -26.43
N ARG A 264 -5.32 51.59 -27.55
CA ARG A 264 -5.75 52.28 -28.77
C ARG A 264 -7.09 52.98 -28.57
N LYS A 265 -8.10 52.32 -28.00
CA LYS A 265 -9.41 52.94 -27.71
C LYS A 265 -9.30 54.16 -26.79
N GLY A 266 -8.38 54.15 -25.82
CA GLY A 266 -8.10 55.33 -24.98
C GLY A 266 -7.50 56.54 -25.71
N LYS A 267 -6.97 56.37 -26.93
CA LYS A 267 -6.47 57.47 -27.76
C LYS A 267 -7.50 58.05 -28.74
N TYR A 268 -8.63 57.37 -28.97
CA TYR A 268 -9.70 57.82 -29.89
C TYR A 268 -10.87 58.54 -29.20
N VAL A 269 -10.76 58.89 -27.91
CA VAL A 269 -11.79 59.66 -27.15
C VAL A 269 -11.41 61.15 -27.02
N LYS A 270 -10.58 61.69 -27.92
CA LYS A 270 -10.31 63.14 -28.01
C LYS A 270 -10.35 63.63 -29.46
N ALA A 271 -11.55 63.63 -30.02
CA ALA A 271 -12.07 64.42 -31.14
C ALA A 271 -13.47 63.81 -31.38
N GLU A 272 -14.60 64.48 -31.24
CA GLU A 272 -14.96 65.85 -31.63
C GLU A 272 -15.84 66.57 -30.59
N VAL A 273 -15.92 67.88 -30.84
CA VAL A 273 -16.71 68.98 -30.25
C VAL A 273 -18.21 68.71 -30.27
#